data_AF-A0A1G9WXC3-F1
#
_entry.id   AF-A0A1G9WXC3-F1
#
_cell.length_a   1.000
_cell.length_b   1.000
_cell.length_c   1.000
_cell.angle_alpha   90.00
_cell.angle_beta   90.00
_cell.angle_gamma   90.00
#
_symmetry.space_group_name_H-M   'P 1'
#
loop_
_entity.id
_entity.type
_entity.pdbx_description
1 polymer ?
#
loop_
_entity_poly.entity_id
_entity_poly.type
_entity_poly.pdbx_seq_one_letter_code
_entity_poly.pdbx_strand_id
1 'polypeptide(L)'
;MKLAKSICIFFFLFGTVQTGHAQFLKKLKNAVVGETQTVPTEKTSGLDQKFRNWNIGEVQIIAVSVFSNDLQKDRQNIGTIKANGSFDFQMPDSIKTWVPINVYGQDCENSEEAVIKNPGVKIAWNRMFVFQNGKHIGELMPADPVKAAYNLNQGGINNGTLGHFYLWIYADGNASATIDCYKKMDMTDGKSFSYKNMPVEDRFDLHYKKGWNIVQVENVDNIWVGLTQHYLEREWKVVNELPNNTTWVFRPMETTMTK
;
A
#
# COMPACT_ATOMS: atom_id res chain seq x y z
N MET A 1 31.58 -16.17 -59.15
CA MET A 1 31.83 -17.10 -58.03
C MET A 1 31.83 -16.28 -56.74
N LYS A 2 30.85 -16.54 -55.86
CA LYS A 2 30.68 -16.14 -54.45
C LYS A 2 30.75 -14.65 -54.06
N LEU A 3 29.56 -14.02 -54.03
CA LEU A 3 29.22 -12.93 -53.11
C LEU A 3 29.24 -13.47 -51.67
N ALA A 4 30.02 -12.84 -50.78
CA ALA A 4 29.94 -13.07 -49.34
C ALA A 4 29.05 -11.98 -48.72
N LYS A 5 27.89 -12.39 -48.22
CA LYS A 5 26.95 -11.58 -47.42
C LYS A 5 27.54 -11.37 -46.02
N SER A 6 27.83 -10.13 -45.64
CA SER A 6 28.00 -9.76 -44.23
C SER A 6 26.62 -9.55 -43.62
N ILE A 7 26.16 -10.55 -42.86
CA ILE A 7 25.01 -10.43 -41.98
C ILE A 7 25.51 -9.82 -40.67
N CYS A 8 25.20 -8.55 -40.42
CA CYS A 8 25.30 -7.97 -39.08
C CYS A 8 24.19 -8.58 -38.22
N ILE A 9 24.56 -9.56 -37.39
CA ILE A 9 23.70 -10.07 -36.34
C ILE A 9 23.67 -9.02 -35.22
N PHE A 10 22.60 -8.24 -35.16
CA PHE A 10 22.22 -7.50 -33.95
C PHE A 10 21.76 -8.54 -32.91
N PHE A 11 22.67 -8.98 -32.05
CA PHE A 11 22.28 -9.71 -30.85
C PHE A 11 21.65 -8.71 -29.88
N PHE A 12 20.33 -8.84 -29.69
CA PHE A 12 19.60 -8.22 -28.58
C PHE A 12 20.20 -8.72 -27.25
N LEU A 13 21.04 -7.90 -26.62
CA LEU A 13 21.44 -8.02 -25.22
C LEU A 13 20.33 -7.44 -24.33
N PHE A 14 19.17 -8.11 -24.26
CA PHE A 14 18.10 -7.75 -23.32
C PHE A 14 17.89 -8.79 -22.21
N GLY A 15 18.70 -9.85 -22.13
CA GLY A 15 18.51 -10.96 -21.17
C GLY A 15 19.40 -10.97 -19.92
N THR A 16 20.40 -10.09 -19.80
CA THR A 16 21.41 -10.17 -18.73
C THR A 16 21.13 -9.28 -17.52
N VAL A 17 20.26 -8.29 -17.66
CA VAL A 17 19.95 -7.36 -16.57
C VAL A 17 19.07 -8.05 -15.51
N GLN A 18 18.06 -8.81 -15.95
CA GLN A 18 17.08 -9.44 -15.04
C GLN A 18 17.69 -10.55 -14.16
N THR A 19 18.62 -11.33 -14.72
CA THR A 19 19.31 -12.42 -13.99
C THR A 19 20.34 -11.91 -12.99
N GLY A 20 21.00 -10.78 -13.28
CA GLY A 20 21.93 -10.13 -12.35
C GLY A 20 21.23 -9.56 -11.11
N HIS A 21 20.07 -8.92 -11.29
CA HIS A 21 19.28 -8.35 -10.19
C HIS A 21 18.78 -9.41 -9.22
N ALA A 22 18.19 -10.51 -9.72
CA ALA A 22 17.69 -11.60 -8.88
C ALA A 22 18.81 -12.27 -8.05
N GLN A 23 20.00 -12.46 -8.64
CA GLN A 23 21.15 -13.02 -7.93
C GLN A 23 21.72 -12.07 -6.87
N PHE A 24 21.73 -10.75 -7.12
CA PHE A 24 22.13 -9.74 -6.16
C PHE A 24 21.19 -9.70 -4.95
N LEU A 25 19.88 -9.63 -5.18
CA LEU A 25 18.86 -9.64 -4.12
C LEU A 25 18.94 -10.91 -3.26
N LYS A 26 19.14 -12.09 -3.89
CA LYS A 26 19.33 -13.35 -3.18
C LYS A 26 20.56 -13.35 -2.27
N LYS A 27 21.68 -12.77 -2.72
CA LYS A 27 22.89 -12.61 -1.89
C LYS A 27 22.68 -11.64 -0.74
N LEU A 28 21.95 -10.54 -0.96
CA LEU A 28 21.70 -9.53 0.08
C LEU A 28 20.78 -10.08 1.19
N LYS A 29 19.71 -10.81 0.83
CA LYS A 29 18.79 -11.44 1.80
C LYS A 29 19.51 -12.38 2.76
N ASN A 30 20.51 -13.11 2.27
CA ASN A 30 21.30 -14.02 3.11
C ASN A 30 22.28 -13.28 4.04
N ALA A 31 22.59 -12.01 3.76
CA ALA A 31 23.58 -11.23 4.50
C ALA A 31 22.96 -10.35 5.61
N VAL A 32 21.64 -10.11 5.58
CA VAL A 32 20.96 -9.23 6.53
C VAL A 32 19.87 -9.98 7.28
N VAL A 33 20.17 -10.36 8.53
CA VAL A 33 19.21 -10.98 9.44
C VAL A 33 18.91 -9.99 10.55
N GLY A 34 17.74 -9.36 10.50
CA GLY A 34 17.21 -8.51 11.56
C GLY A 34 16.36 -9.32 12.54
N GLU A 35 16.25 -8.85 13.79
CA GLU A 35 15.36 -9.44 14.79
C GLU A 35 13.91 -8.97 14.58
N THR A 36 12.94 -9.88 14.77
CA THR A 36 11.51 -9.56 14.63
C THR A 36 11.05 -8.69 15.79
N GLN A 37 10.63 -7.45 15.51
CA GLN A 37 10.00 -6.61 16.53
C GLN A 37 8.57 -7.07 16.86
N THR A 38 8.23 -6.97 18.15
CA THR A 38 6.87 -7.11 18.67
C THR A 38 6.08 -5.84 18.37
N VAL A 39 4.94 -6.00 17.71
CA VAL A 39 4.03 -4.88 17.41
C VAL A 39 3.14 -4.66 18.65
N PRO A 40 2.91 -3.41 19.09
CA PRO A 40 2.16 -3.12 20.31
C PRO A 40 0.76 -3.72 20.27
N THR A 41 0.25 -4.18 21.43
CA THR A 41 -1.02 -4.89 21.63
C THR A 41 -2.18 -4.33 20.78
N GLU A 42 -2.44 -4.97 19.65
CA GLU A 42 -3.36 -4.46 18.63
C GLU A 42 -4.81 -4.76 19.02
N LYS A 43 -5.72 -3.81 18.78
CA LYS A 43 -7.16 -4.10 18.81
C LYS A 43 -7.54 -4.63 17.44
N THR A 44 -7.86 -5.92 17.40
CA THR A 44 -8.27 -6.62 16.18
C THR A 44 -9.73 -7.03 16.26
N SER A 45 -10.33 -7.12 15.08
CA SER A 45 -11.68 -7.61 14.86
C SER A 45 -11.67 -8.51 13.64
N GLY A 46 -12.41 -9.62 13.66
CA GLY A 46 -12.68 -10.37 12.45
C GLY A 46 -13.66 -9.60 11.56
N LEU A 47 -14.23 -10.28 10.56
CA LEU A 47 -15.30 -9.73 9.74
C LEU A 47 -16.62 -9.48 10.51
N ASP A 48 -16.71 -9.91 11.77
CA ASP A 48 -17.81 -9.59 12.68
C ASP A 48 -17.80 -8.14 13.19
N GLN A 49 -16.79 -7.35 12.78
CA GLN A 49 -16.66 -5.92 13.08
C GLN A 49 -16.85 -5.59 14.57
N LYS A 50 -16.23 -6.39 15.45
CA LYS A 50 -16.21 -6.20 16.89
C LYS A 50 -14.81 -6.39 17.48
N PHE A 51 -14.24 -5.30 18.02
CA PHE A 51 -12.97 -5.33 18.74
C PHE A 51 -13.12 -5.98 20.12
N ARG A 52 -12.40 -7.08 20.38
CA ARG A 52 -12.53 -7.85 21.64
C ARG A 52 -12.07 -7.09 22.90
N ASN A 53 -11.12 -6.17 22.76
CA ASN A 53 -10.52 -5.43 23.87
C ASN A 53 -10.73 -3.92 23.75
N TRP A 54 -11.90 -3.48 23.28
CA TRP A 54 -12.19 -2.05 23.11
C TRP A 54 -12.50 -1.36 24.44
N ASN A 55 -11.67 -0.39 24.81
CA ASN A 55 -11.77 0.37 26.06
C ASN A 55 -11.61 1.88 25.86
N ILE A 56 -11.73 2.35 24.61
CA ILE A 56 -11.56 3.76 24.25
C ILE A 56 -12.89 4.52 24.42
N GLY A 57 -14.02 3.82 24.49
CA GLY A 57 -15.36 4.41 24.49
C GLY A 57 -15.90 4.60 23.08
N GLU A 58 -16.98 5.37 22.90
CA GLU A 58 -17.52 5.63 21.57
C GLU A 58 -16.63 6.60 20.78
N VAL A 59 -16.40 6.30 19.50
CA VAL A 59 -15.57 7.10 18.59
C VAL A 59 -16.14 7.10 17.17
N GLN A 60 -15.84 8.14 16.41
CA GLN A 60 -16.30 8.32 15.03
C GLN A 60 -15.31 7.70 14.04
N ILE A 61 -15.83 7.14 12.95
CA ILE A 61 -15.07 6.71 11.77
C ILE A 61 -15.25 7.80 10.71
N ILE A 62 -14.14 8.41 10.30
CA ILE A 62 -14.09 9.53 9.36
C ILE A 62 -13.32 9.09 8.12
N ALA A 63 -13.96 9.10 6.96
CA ALA A 63 -13.26 9.00 5.67
C ALA A 63 -12.58 10.33 5.34
N VAL A 64 -11.31 10.27 4.95
CA VAL A 64 -10.54 11.44 4.50
C VAL A 64 -9.81 11.12 3.21
N SER A 65 -9.96 12.01 2.23
CA SER A 65 -9.25 11.96 0.97
C SER A 65 -7.82 12.50 1.12
N VAL A 66 -6.82 11.66 0.84
CA VAL A 66 -5.42 11.82 1.33
C VAL A 66 -4.58 12.85 0.55
N PHE A 67 -5.11 13.47 -0.52
CA PHE A 67 -4.34 14.40 -1.36
C PHE A 67 -4.67 15.88 -1.16
N SER A 68 -5.46 16.22 -0.13
CA SER A 68 -5.58 17.61 0.30
C SER A 68 -4.61 17.86 1.47
N ASN A 69 -3.71 18.82 1.33
CA ASN A 69 -2.82 19.30 2.41
C ASN A 69 -3.61 19.76 3.64
N ASP A 70 -4.93 19.95 3.49
CA ASP A 70 -5.88 20.09 4.56
C ASP A 70 -6.62 18.77 4.80
N LEU A 71 -6.15 17.97 5.75
CA LEU A 71 -6.92 16.85 6.33
C LEU A 71 -8.33 17.26 6.78
N GLN A 72 -8.66 18.55 6.80
CA GLN A 72 -9.96 19.12 7.18
C GLN A 72 -10.94 19.29 6.01
N LYS A 73 -10.50 19.42 4.76
CA LYS A 73 -11.39 19.91 3.68
C LYS A 73 -12.37 18.86 3.14
N ASP A 74 -12.09 17.58 3.31
CA ASP A 74 -12.93 16.49 2.81
C ASP A 74 -13.11 15.37 3.86
N ARG A 75 -13.49 15.77 5.08
CA ARG A 75 -13.86 14.82 6.16
C ARG A 75 -15.31 14.42 6.02
N GLN A 76 -15.56 13.12 5.98
CA GLN A 76 -16.93 12.61 6.01
C GLN A 76 -17.07 11.60 7.14
N ASN A 77 -18.02 11.83 8.04
CA ASN A 77 -18.36 10.83 9.04
C ASN A 77 -19.10 9.69 8.33
N ILE A 78 -18.51 8.50 8.36
CA ILE A 78 -19.03 7.31 7.70
C ILE A 78 -19.53 6.26 8.69
N GLY A 79 -19.30 6.43 9.99
CA GLY A 79 -19.67 5.41 10.97
C GLY A 79 -19.16 5.69 12.38
N THR A 80 -19.35 4.70 13.25
CA THR A 80 -19.02 4.80 14.68
C THR A 80 -18.51 3.46 15.18
N ILE A 81 -17.45 3.46 16.00
CA ILE A 81 -17.10 2.33 16.86
C ILE A 81 -17.74 2.58 18.22
N LYS A 82 -18.69 1.73 18.60
CA LYS A 82 -19.45 1.85 19.85
C LYS A 82 -18.57 1.53 21.06
N ALA A 83 -19.02 1.91 22.25
CA ALA A 83 -18.30 1.64 23.51
C ALA A 83 -18.02 0.15 23.77
N ASN A 84 -18.81 -0.77 23.20
CA ASN A 84 -18.60 -2.22 23.29
C ASN A 84 -17.64 -2.78 22.20
N GLY A 85 -17.04 -1.93 21.38
CA GLY A 85 -16.12 -2.28 20.30
C GLY A 85 -16.77 -2.71 18.99
N SER A 86 -18.09 -2.84 18.90
CA SER A 86 -18.76 -3.11 17.62
C SER A 86 -18.78 -1.87 16.75
N PHE A 87 -18.61 -2.03 15.45
CA PHE A 87 -18.66 -0.94 14.50
C PHE A 87 -19.34 -1.35 13.19
N ASP A 88 -19.76 -0.34 12.46
CA ASP A 88 -20.26 -0.43 11.09
C ASP A 88 -20.00 0.93 10.44
N PHE A 89 -19.93 0.97 9.11
CA PHE A 89 -19.74 2.20 8.37
C PHE A 89 -20.37 2.10 6.98
N GLN A 90 -20.80 3.24 6.46
CA GLN A 90 -21.31 3.39 5.12
C GLN A 90 -20.48 4.44 4.39
N MET A 91 -19.84 4.02 3.31
CA MET A 91 -19.15 4.95 2.42
C MET A 91 -20.19 5.82 1.70
N PRO A 92 -19.91 7.13 1.52
CA PRO A 92 -20.84 8.05 0.84
C PRO A 92 -21.06 7.67 -0.62
N ASP A 93 -22.21 8.00 -1.22
CA ASP A 93 -22.49 7.63 -2.62
C ASP A 93 -21.47 8.21 -3.63
N SER A 94 -20.91 9.39 -3.30
CA SER A 94 -19.88 10.03 -4.10
C SER A 94 -18.96 10.90 -3.26
N ILE A 95 -17.73 11.04 -3.74
CA ILE A 95 -16.77 12.01 -3.25
C ILE A 95 -16.10 12.71 -4.43
N LYS A 96 -15.47 13.85 -4.16
CA LYS A 96 -14.73 14.55 -5.19
C LYS A 96 -13.43 13.79 -5.51
N THR A 97 -13.11 13.73 -6.79
CA THR A 97 -11.93 13.07 -7.35
C THR A 97 -10.97 14.11 -7.91
N TRP A 98 -9.67 13.78 -7.89
CA TRP A 98 -8.61 14.76 -8.20
C TRP A 98 -7.49 14.14 -9.01
N VAL A 99 -7.11 12.91 -8.68
CA VAL A 99 -5.92 12.25 -9.21
C VAL A 99 -6.33 11.48 -10.47
N PRO A 100 -5.79 11.78 -11.65
CA PRO A 100 -6.09 10.97 -12.83
C PRO A 100 -5.50 9.56 -12.66
N ILE A 101 -6.17 8.54 -13.22
CA ILE A 101 -5.71 7.15 -13.09
C ILE A 101 -4.32 6.92 -13.72
N ASN A 102 -3.92 7.72 -14.70
CA ASN A 102 -2.59 7.65 -15.30
C ASN A 102 -1.46 8.12 -14.37
N VAL A 103 -1.73 8.39 -13.08
CA VAL A 103 -0.71 8.54 -12.04
C VAL A 103 0.04 7.24 -11.78
N TYR A 104 -0.65 6.09 -11.92
CA TYR A 104 0.00 4.79 -11.84
C TYR A 104 0.95 4.65 -13.01
N GLY A 105 2.24 4.45 -12.74
CA GLY A 105 3.27 4.38 -13.76
C GLY A 105 4.18 5.61 -13.86
N GLN A 106 3.77 6.79 -13.34
CA GLN A 106 4.52 8.03 -13.59
C GLN A 106 5.92 8.04 -12.99
N ASP A 107 6.10 7.41 -11.84
CA ASP A 107 7.39 7.33 -11.14
C ASP A 107 8.19 6.06 -11.51
N CYS A 108 7.74 5.29 -12.51
CA CYS A 108 8.37 4.04 -12.92
C CYS A 108 9.45 4.30 -13.98
N GLU A 109 10.57 3.57 -13.89
CA GLU A 109 11.64 3.66 -14.90
C GLU A 109 11.18 3.19 -16.29
N ASN A 110 10.16 2.33 -16.33
CA ASN A 110 9.51 1.80 -17.53
C ASN A 110 8.08 2.33 -17.72
N SER A 111 7.84 3.60 -17.39
CA SER A 111 6.51 4.24 -17.48
C SER A 111 5.81 4.09 -18.84
N GLU A 112 6.57 3.94 -19.92
CA GLU A 112 6.09 3.74 -21.29
C GLU A 112 5.40 2.39 -21.51
N GLU A 113 5.63 1.41 -20.64
CA GLU A 113 4.98 0.09 -20.69
C GLU A 113 3.58 0.09 -20.08
N ALA A 114 3.14 1.22 -19.50
CA ALA A 114 1.84 1.34 -18.86
C ALA A 114 0.67 1.21 -19.84
N VAL A 115 -0.24 0.28 -19.56
CA VAL A 115 -1.51 0.13 -20.29
C VAL A 115 -2.62 0.81 -19.49
N ILE A 116 -2.99 2.03 -19.90
CA ILE A 116 -4.05 2.81 -19.25
C ILE A 116 -5.30 2.88 -20.13
N LYS A 117 -6.45 2.48 -19.58
CA LYS A 117 -7.78 2.67 -20.22
C LYS A 117 -8.53 3.79 -19.52
N ASN A 118 -9.11 4.69 -20.32
CA ASN A 118 -9.83 5.89 -19.87
C ASN A 118 -8.97 6.80 -18.94
N PRO A 119 -7.82 7.31 -19.42
CA PRO A 119 -6.88 8.07 -18.59
C PRO A 119 -7.46 9.35 -17.97
N GLY A 120 -8.58 9.86 -18.49
CA GLY A 120 -9.28 11.03 -17.94
C GLY A 120 -10.12 10.75 -16.70
N VAL A 121 -10.37 9.48 -16.35
CA VAL A 121 -11.04 9.10 -15.10
C VAL A 121 -10.16 9.50 -13.92
N LYS A 122 -10.77 10.15 -12.93
CA LYS A 122 -10.09 10.54 -11.71
C LYS A 122 -10.50 9.65 -10.56
N ILE A 123 -9.56 9.48 -9.65
CA ILE A 123 -9.69 8.69 -8.43
C ILE A 123 -9.44 9.55 -7.19
N ALA A 124 -9.90 9.06 -6.05
CA ALA A 124 -9.63 9.61 -4.74
C ALA A 124 -9.31 8.48 -3.75
N TRP A 125 -8.09 8.53 -3.20
CA TRP A 125 -7.62 7.58 -2.20
C TRP A 125 -8.17 7.98 -0.84
N ASN A 126 -8.86 7.08 -0.16
CA ASN A 126 -9.44 7.34 1.15
C ASN A 126 -8.84 6.46 2.23
N ARG A 127 -8.61 7.09 3.37
CA ARG A 127 -8.26 6.42 4.63
C ARG A 127 -9.40 6.58 5.61
N MET A 128 -9.61 5.56 6.42
CA MET A 128 -10.61 5.56 7.49
C MET A 128 -9.92 5.93 8.79
N PHE A 129 -10.02 7.19 9.18
CA PHE A 129 -9.49 7.67 10.43
C PHE A 129 -10.50 7.55 11.55
N VAL A 130 -10.01 7.37 12.77
CA VAL A 130 -10.83 7.25 13.97
C VAL A 130 -10.66 8.51 14.81
N PHE A 131 -11.77 9.13 15.18
CA PHE A 131 -11.80 10.38 15.92
C PHE A 131 -12.54 10.23 17.24
N GLN A 132 -11.98 10.81 18.30
CA GLN A 132 -12.64 10.95 19.60
C GLN A 132 -12.64 12.43 20.01
N ASN A 133 -13.81 12.98 20.29
CA ASN A 133 -13.96 14.39 20.71
C ASN A 133 -13.25 15.37 19.76
N GLY A 134 -13.37 15.14 18.45
CA GLY A 134 -12.73 15.95 17.40
C GLY A 134 -11.23 15.73 17.21
N LYS A 135 -10.59 14.85 17.99
CA LYS A 135 -9.16 14.51 17.86
C LYS A 135 -8.99 13.19 17.12
N HIS A 136 -8.08 13.17 16.15
CA HIS A 136 -7.65 11.94 15.48
C HIS A 136 -6.88 11.07 16.50
N ILE A 137 -7.29 9.80 16.65
CA ILE A 137 -6.69 8.85 17.60
C ILE A 137 -6.09 7.61 16.94
N GLY A 138 -6.33 7.40 15.65
CA GLY A 138 -5.81 6.26 14.91
C GLY A 138 -6.48 6.05 13.56
N GLU A 139 -6.10 4.97 12.89
CA GLU A 139 -6.60 4.56 11.57
C GLU A 139 -7.23 3.17 11.67
N LEU A 140 -8.31 2.96 10.94
CA LEU A 140 -8.95 1.66 10.77
C LEU A 140 -8.50 1.07 9.43
N MET A 141 -7.93 -0.14 9.48
CA MET A 141 -7.37 -0.78 8.29
C MET A 141 -7.58 -2.29 8.30
N PRO A 142 -8.18 -2.87 7.27
CA PRO A 142 -8.20 -4.31 7.10
C PRO A 142 -6.83 -4.83 6.61
N ALA A 143 -6.36 -5.94 7.17
CA ALA A 143 -5.11 -6.58 6.76
C ALA A 143 -5.04 -8.07 7.13
N ASP A 144 -4.10 -8.78 6.50
CA ASP A 144 -3.63 -10.11 6.89
C ASP A 144 -2.14 -10.28 6.51
N PRO A 145 -1.23 -10.52 7.47
CA PRO A 145 -1.47 -10.52 8.92
C PRO A 145 -1.71 -9.10 9.44
N VAL A 146 -2.07 -8.98 10.72
CA VAL A 146 -2.32 -7.68 11.38
C VAL A 146 -1.19 -6.67 11.18
N LYS A 147 0.07 -7.14 11.22
CA LYS A 147 1.27 -6.33 10.98
C LYS A 147 1.32 -5.69 9.59
N ALA A 148 0.70 -6.30 8.57
CA ALA A 148 0.67 -5.74 7.21
C ALA A 148 -0.13 -4.44 7.11
N ALA A 149 -1.02 -4.16 8.09
CA ALA A 149 -1.72 -2.88 8.18
C ALA A 149 -0.77 -1.68 8.35
N TYR A 150 0.49 -1.90 8.73
CA TYR A 150 1.49 -0.84 8.95
C TYR A 150 2.34 -0.51 7.71
N ASN A 151 2.17 -1.25 6.61
CA ASN A 151 2.94 -1.11 5.37
C ASN A 151 2.72 0.22 4.59
N LEU A 152 1.81 1.09 5.06
CA LEU A 152 1.46 2.38 4.44
C LEU A 152 2.18 3.59 5.02
N ASN A 153 2.95 3.41 6.08
CA ASN A 153 3.65 4.51 6.73
C ASN A 153 4.96 4.79 5.98
N GLN A 154 4.96 5.70 5.00
CA GLN A 154 6.20 6.18 4.38
C GLN A 154 7.23 6.52 5.48
N GLY A 155 8.39 5.85 5.49
CA GLY A 155 9.44 6.03 6.49
C GLY A 155 9.28 5.26 7.82
N GLY A 156 8.22 4.47 8.00
CA GLY A 156 8.05 3.58 9.15
C GLY A 156 8.94 2.33 9.12
N ILE A 157 9.21 1.78 10.31
CA ILE A 157 10.04 0.58 10.55
C ILE A 157 9.47 -0.70 9.89
N ASN A 158 8.17 -0.73 9.58
CA ASN A 158 7.43 -1.89 9.07
C ASN A 158 6.80 -1.61 7.69
N ASN A 159 7.61 -1.26 6.68
CA ASN A 159 7.12 -1.01 5.31
C ASN A 159 7.16 -2.24 4.40
N GLY A 160 7.72 -3.35 4.89
CA GLY A 160 7.95 -4.56 4.14
C GLY A 160 7.38 -5.82 4.78
N THR A 161 6.45 -5.73 5.74
CA THR A 161 5.86 -6.95 6.28
C THR A 161 5.09 -7.68 5.18
N LEU A 162 5.38 -8.97 5.00
CA LEU A 162 4.70 -9.80 4.00
C LEU A 162 3.22 -9.95 4.34
N GLY A 163 2.40 -10.11 3.30
CA GLY A 163 0.94 -10.15 3.38
C GLY A 163 0.33 -8.86 2.83
N HIS A 164 -0.94 -8.63 3.12
CA HIS A 164 -1.71 -7.62 2.43
C HIS A 164 -2.55 -6.73 3.37
N PHE A 165 -2.90 -5.56 2.87
CA PHE A 165 -3.87 -4.64 3.47
C PHE A 165 -4.79 -4.11 2.37
N TYR A 166 -5.91 -3.48 2.77
CA TYR A 166 -6.87 -2.95 1.80
C TYR A 166 -7.09 -1.45 1.95
N LEU A 167 -7.29 -0.81 0.80
CA LEU A 167 -7.60 0.61 0.64
C LEU A 167 -8.94 0.79 -0.04
N TRP A 168 -9.62 1.88 0.26
CA TRP A 168 -10.81 2.30 -0.46
C TRP A 168 -10.45 3.42 -1.44
N ILE A 169 -10.75 3.19 -2.71
CA ILE A 169 -10.52 4.16 -3.77
C ILE A 169 -11.84 4.41 -4.50
N TYR A 170 -12.26 5.67 -4.54
CA TYR A 170 -13.40 6.09 -5.34
C TYR A 170 -12.93 6.46 -6.74
N ALA A 171 -13.61 5.99 -7.78
CA ALA A 171 -13.38 6.38 -9.17
C ALA A 171 -14.64 7.04 -9.77
N ASP A 172 -14.47 8.16 -10.48
CA ASP A 172 -15.59 8.87 -11.11
C ASP A 172 -16.08 8.24 -12.44
N GLY A 173 -15.38 7.21 -12.92
CA GLY A 173 -15.73 6.42 -14.08
C GLY A 173 -15.06 5.04 -14.07
N ASN A 174 -15.39 4.20 -15.05
CA ASN A 174 -14.72 2.92 -15.25
C ASN A 174 -13.35 3.16 -15.91
N ALA A 175 -12.29 2.58 -15.36
CA ALA A 175 -10.94 2.74 -15.90
C ALA A 175 -10.03 1.59 -15.48
N SER A 176 -8.89 1.43 -16.15
CA SER A 176 -7.89 0.46 -15.72
C SER A 176 -6.46 0.96 -15.90
N ALA A 177 -5.57 0.46 -15.06
CA ALA A 177 -4.14 0.68 -15.15
C ALA A 177 -3.41 -0.65 -14.90
N THR A 178 -2.60 -1.06 -15.87
CA THR A 178 -1.75 -2.26 -15.75
C THR A 178 -0.30 -1.88 -16.07
N ILE A 179 0.62 -2.15 -15.15
CA ILE A 179 2.07 -1.95 -15.30
C ILE A 179 2.86 -2.72 -14.24
N ASP A 180 3.93 -3.37 -14.65
CA ASP A 180 4.98 -3.88 -13.76
C ASP A 180 6.01 -2.75 -13.54
N CYS A 181 5.81 -1.95 -12.52
CA CYS A 181 6.58 -0.74 -12.27
C CYS A 181 7.93 -1.04 -11.62
N TYR A 182 9.03 -0.74 -12.31
CA TYR A 182 10.36 -0.77 -11.71
C TYR A 182 10.75 0.60 -11.17
N LYS A 183 11.23 0.63 -9.93
CA LYS A 183 11.73 1.87 -9.31
C LYS A 183 12.90 1.60 -8.39
N LYS A 184 13.59 2.68 -8.02
CA LYS A 184 14.69 2.66 -7.05
C LYS A 184 14.26 3.35 -5.78
N MET A 185 14.50 2.70 -4.64
CA MET A 185 14.20 3.25 -3.33
C MET A 185 15.42 3.23 -2.41
N ASP A 186 15.59 4.29 -1.65
CA ASP A 186 16.52 4.28 -0.53
C ASP A 186 15.88 3.54 0.65
N MET A 187 16.57 2.53 1.16
CA MET A 187 16.14 1.73 2.30
C MET A 187 17.04 2.05 3.49
N THR A 188 16.46 2.48 4.60
CA THR A 188 17.21 2.84 5.80
C THR A 188 16.55 2.26 7.04
N ASP A 189 17.36 1.91 8.03
CA ASP A 189 16.89 1.50 9.36
C ASP A 189 16.62 2.69 10.30
N GLY A 190 16.78 3.92 9.80
CA GLY A 190 16.64 5.15 10.57
C GLY A 190 17.77 5.40 11.56
N LYS A 191 18.82 4.56 11.56
CA LYS A 191 19.97 4.64 12.47
C LYS A 191 21.28 4.62 11.68
N SER A 192 21.75 3.43 11.31
CA SER A 192 23.13 3.19 10.83
C SER A 192 23.20 2.41 9.53
N PHE A 193 22.15 1.67 9.16
CA PHE A 193 22.11 0.88 7.94
C PHE A 193 21.30 1.61 6.89
N SER A 194 21.92 1.88 5.74
CA SER A 194 21.22 2.39 4.57
C SER A 194 21.75 1.74 3.30
N TYR A 195 20.83 1.34 2.44
CA TYR A 195 21.09 0.96 1.07
C TYR A 195 20.45 2.00 0.17
N LYS A 196 21.21 2.53 -0.79
CA LYS A 196 20.71 3.51 -1.75
C LYS A 196 20.30 2.84 -3.04
N ASN A 197 19.30 3.40 -3.72
CA ASN A 197 18.87 2.99 -5.05
C ASN A 197 18.56 1.49 -5.14
N MET A 198 17.97 0.91 -4.10
CA MET A 198 17.57 -0.50 -4.11
C MET A 198 16.44 -0.70 -5.12
N PRO A 199 16.58 -1.68 -6.04
CA PRO A 199 15.52 -1.98 -6.99
C PRO A 199 14.32 -2.56 -6.24
N VAL A 200 13.13 -2.05 -6.57
CA VAL A 200 11.86 -2.61 -6.11
C VAL A 200 10.86 -2.62 -7.27
N GLU A 201 9.86 -3.49 -7.15
CA GLU A 201 8.82 -3.72 -8.15
C GLU A 201 7.43 -3.52 -7.54
N ASP A 202 6.60 -2.70 -8.18
CA ASP A 202 5.16 -2.64 -7.92
C ASP A 202 4.41 -3.19 -9.14
N ARG A 203 3.68 -4.29 -9.01
CA ARG A 203 2.78 -4.79 -10.04
C ARG A 203 1.41 -4.20 -9.86
N PHE A 204 0.98 -3.38 -10.80
CA PHE A 204 -0.37 -2.80 -10.80
C PHE A 204 -1.25 -3.59 -11.77
N ASP A 205 -2.35 -4.14 -11.27
CA ASP A 205 -3.43 -4.73 -12.06
C ASP A 205 -4.79 -4.19 -11.57
N LEU A 206 -5.07 -2.94 -11.95
CA LEU A 206 -6.17 -2.16 -11.38
C LEU A 206 -7.31 -2.04 -12.39
N HIS A 207 -8.48 -2.54 -12.01
CA HIS A 207 -9.71 -2.48 -12.79
C HIS A 207 -10.83 -1.79 -12.01
N TYR A 208 -10.87 -0.47 -12.09
CA TYR A 208 -11.85 0.35 -11.37
C TYR A 208 -13.21 0.35 -12.06
N LYS A 209 -14.25 0.16 -11.25
CA LYS A 209 -15.63 0.52 -11.60
C LYS A 209 -15.91 1.93 -11.08
N LYS A 210 -16.82 2.65 -11.71
CA LYS A 210 -17.36 3.90 -11.15
C LYS A 210 -17.91 3.63 -9.75
N GLY A 211 -17.53 4.48 -8.79
CA GLY A 211 -17.89 4.32 -7.38
C GLY A 211 -16.73 3.82 -6.52
N TRP A 212 -17.05 3.18 -5.40
CA TRP A 212 -16.07 2.62 -4.47
C TRP A 212 -15.50 1.31 -4.95
N ASN A 213 -14.18 1.19 -4.83
CA ASN A 213 -13.43 -0.02 -5.13
C ASN A 213 -12.55 -0.35 -3.93
N ILE A 214 -12.47 -1.64 -3.60
CA ILE A 214 -11.55 -2.15 -2.59
C ILE A 214 -10.28 -2.54 -3.34
N VAL A 215 -9.14 -1.98 -2.94
CA VAL A 215 -7.84 -2.28 -3.53
C VAL A 215 -7.03 -3.06 -2.51
N GLN A 216 -6.69 -4.30 -2.85
CA GLN A 216 -5.72 -5.10 -2.12
C GLN A 216 -4.32 -4.64 -2.50
N VAL A 217 -3.49 -4.43 -1.50
CA VAL A 217 -2.07 -4.15 -1.64
C VAL A 217 -1.29 -5.20 -0.88
N GLU A 218 -0.49 -5.98 -1.59
CA GLU A 218 0.20 -7.16 -1.06
C GLU A 218 1.70 -7.03 -1.21
N ASN A 219 2.44 -7.07 -0.11
CA ASN A 219 3.88 -7.25 -0.15
C ASN A 219 4.19 -8.74 -0.34
N VAL A 220 4.69 -9.11 -1.52
CA VAL A 220 5.01 -10.50 -1.86
C VAL A 220 6.45 -10.84 -1.54
N ASP A 221 7.33 -9.83 -1.49
CA ASP A 221 8.72 -10.02 -1.12
C ASP A 221 9.28 -8.85 -0.30
N ASN A 222 10.27 -9.14 0.54
CA ASN A 222 10.86 -8.16 1.43
C ASN A 222 12.35 -8.41 1.71
N ILE A 223 12.94 -7.43 2.38
CA ILE A 223 14.28 -7.51 2.92
C ILE A 223 14.36 -6.76 4.25
N TRP A 224 15.23 -7.25 5.13
CA TRP A 224 15.62 -6.54 6.33
C TRP A 224 16.75 -5.57 6.01
N VAL A 225 16.63 -4.34 6.53
CA VAL A 225 17.71 -3.35 6.56
C VAL A 225 17.84 -2.91 8.01
N GLY A 226 18.90 -3.35 8.68
CA GLY A 226 19.03 -3.23 10.14
C GLY A 226 17.85 -3.89 10.85
N LEU A 227 17.06 -3.07 11.56
CA LEU A 227 15.87 -3.50 12.31
C LEU A 227 14.54 -3.17 11.59
N THR A 228 14.60 -2.76 10.32
CA THR A 228 13.42 -2.35 9.54
C THR A 228 13.17 -3.29 8.39
N GLN A 229 11.89 -3.54 8.07
CA GLN A 229 11.49 -4.30 6.89
C GLN A 229 11.12 -3.35 5.75
N HIS A 230 11.67 -3.63 4.57
CA HIS A 230 11.35 -2.95 3.31
C HIS A 230 10.84 -3.97 2.30
N TYR A 231 9.80 -3.62 1.55
CA TYR A 231 9.32 -4.50 0.48
C TYR A 231 10.30 -4.44 -0.70
N LEU A 232 10.42 -5.55 -1.42
CA LEU A 232 11.10 -5.63 -2.70
C LEU A 232 10.09 -5.75 -3.84
N GLU A 233 9.00 -6.47 -3.61
CA GLU A 233 7.94 -6.69 -4.58
C GLU A 233 6.58 -6.46 -3.90
N ARG A 234 5.70 -5.74 -4.58
CA ARG A 234 4.35 -5.43 -4.11
C ARG A 234 3.34 -5.53 -5.26
N GLU A 235 2.17 -6.08 -4.97
CA GLU A 235 1.08 -6.24 -5.94
C GLU A 235 -0.14 -5.42 -5.54
N TRP A 236 -0.77 -4.79 -6.52
CA TRP A 236 -1.97 -3.96 -6.36
C TRP A 236 -3.08 -4.48 -7.25
N LYS A 237 -4.23 -4.84 -6.67
CA LYS A 237 -5.38 -5.33 -7.43
C LYS A 237 -6.70 -4.86 -6.85
N VAL A 238 -7.69 -4.65 -7.72
CA VAL A 238 -9.08 -4.39 -7.29
C VAL A 238 -9.76 -5.70 -6.93
N VAL A 239 -10.38 -5.77 -5.76
CA VAL A 239 -11.14 -6.93 -5.28
C VAL A 239 -12.61 -6.57 -5.09
N ASN A 240 -13.50 -7.56 -5.20
CA ASN A 240 -14.94 -7.33 -5.06
C ASN A 240 -15.38 -7.19 -3.59
N GLU A 241 -14.70 -7.90 -2.68
CA GLU A 241 -15.01 -7.95 -1.25
C GLU A 241 -13.74 -8.26 -0.44
N LEU A 242 -13.78 -8.02 0.87
CA LEU A 242 -12.71 -8.42 1.77
C LEU A 242 -12.75 -9.94 1.96
N PRO A 243 -11.63 -10.67 1.78
CA PRO A 243 -11.54 -12.10 2.08
C PRO A 243 -11.89 -12.43 3.53
N ASN A 244 -12.39 -13.64 3.76
CA ASN A 244 -12.85 -14.12 5.07
C ASN A 244 -11.76 -14.18 6.16
N ASN A 245 -10.49 -14.27 5.77
CA ASN A 245 -9.33 -14.26 6.66
C ASN A 245 -8.87 -12.84 7.03
N THR A 246 -9.50 -11.80 6.48
CA THR A 246 -9.12 -10.41 6.75
C THR A 246 -9.46 -10.02 8.18
N THR A 247 -8.51 -9.33 8.84
CA THR A 247 -8.70 -8.77 10.17
C THR A 247 -8.78 -7.26 10.08
N TRP A 248 -9.80 -6.67 10.69
CA TRP A 248 -9.86 -5.24 10.94
C TRP A 248 -8.89 -4.85 12.04
N VAL A 249 -7.99 -3.92 11.74
CA VAL A 249 -6.93 -3.44 12.62
C VAL A 249 -7.19 -1.99 12.97
N PHE A 250 -7.32 -1.70 14.26
CA PHE A 250 -7.23 -0.33 14.76
C PHE A 250 -5.76 -0.01 15.06
N ARG A 251 -5.19 0.88 14.24
CA ARG A 251 -3.82 1.38 14.38
C ARG A 251 -3.86 2.68 15.17
N PRO A 252 -3.50 2.68 16.46
CA PRO A 252 -3.46 3.93 17.22
C PRO A 252 -2.46 4.89 16.57
N MET A 253 -2.76 6.19 16.62
CA MET A 253 -1.70 7.18 16.35
C MET A 253 -0.58 6.91 17.35
N GLU A 254 0.66 6.81 16.86
CA GLU A 254 1.81 6.93 17.74
C GLU A 254 1.73 8.32 18.37
N THR A 255 1.24 8.39 19.61
CA THR A 255 1.53 9.54 20.44
C THR A 255 3.04 9.58 20.49
N THR A 256 3.66 10.59 19.85
CA THR A 256 5.00 11.00 20.21
C THR A 256 4.99 11.06 21.73
N MET A 257 5.60 10.07 22.37
CA MET A 257 5.88 10.12 23.79
C MET A 257 6.88 11.26 23.89
N THR A 258 6.38 12.47 24.12
CA THR A 258 7.16 13.55 24.71
C THR A 258 7.69 12.97 26.01
N LYS A 259 8.94 12.55 25.96
CA LYS A 259 9.76 12.32 27.15
C LYS A 259 9.96 13.63 27.88
#